data_AF-A0ABD3DEU5-F1
#
_entry.id   AF-A0ABD3DEU5-F1
#
_cell.length_a   1.000
_cell.length_b   1.000
_cell.length_c   1.000
_cell.angle_alpha   90.00
_cell.angle_beta   90.00
_cell.angle_gamma   90.00
#
_symmetry.space_group_name_H-M   'P 1'
#
loop_
_entity.id
_entity.type
_entity.pdbx_description
1 polymer ?
#
loop_
_entity_poly.entity_id
_entity_poly.type
_entity_poly.pdbx_seq_one_letter_code
_entity_poly.pdbx_strand_id
1 'polypeptide(L)'
;MHIKCPSLESLRLVGGQIARDTIYNIISGCPLIKKLSVSSIYETQRATRPCAPCPTDIPKLCQLKCLVLLNVEFDTLWCFGDLLPMLTSLHDLTLERCKEVRKVCSPSVELLTFELGQGKPGHRSPRVEFDVPSIKKFTIEGPVIPWVCFKSTASEYWESHVSIMSYNPINTSLFLELNQLLTELSQSKVYLSLDLRSKYSFDYEFGDFEGLLKPQVENVKVVIEYLPSLSCYALFDGLFRLCRPRFITLYLLPESYRGAKKNNDFLCKTLVQGMKGTCSFQSCFIHGLRDVEIVNVEIYDKAVRVWRPLPLESLLDVSRSLTKQQKIRYQLKWNL
;
A
#
# COMPACT_ATOMS: atom_id res chain seq x y z
N MET A 1 -30.86 14.10 8.59
CA MET A 1 -31.73 13.28 7.72
C MET A 1 -32.09 12.01 8.49
N HIS A 2 -33.36 11.72 8.73
CA HIS A 2 -33.78 10.48 9.40
C HIS A 2 -34.28 9.50 8.34
N ILE A 3 -33.49 8.46 8.05
CA ILE A 3 -33.91 7.35 7.18
C ILE A 3 -34.40 6.23 8.09
N LYS A 4 -35.67 5.85 7.97
CA LYS A 4 -36.24 4.68 8.64
C LYS A 4 -36.76 3.72 7.58
N CYS A 5 -35.98 2.70 7.26
CA CYS A 5 -36.35 1.68 6.28
C CYS A 5 -35.92 0.31 6.84
N PRO A 6 -36.82 -0.41 7.53
CA PRO A 6 -36.45 -1.61 8.29
C PRO A 6 -35.98 -2.76 7.39
N SER A 7 -36.40 -2.80 6.13
CA SER A 7 -36.01 -3.80 5.13
C SER A 7 -34.77 -3.43 4.31
N LEU A 8 -34.12 -2.29 4.59
CA LEU A 8 -33.00 -1.81 3.80
C LEU A 8 -31.73 -2.60 4.11
N GLU A 9 -31.24 -3.39 3.14
CA GLU A 9 -30.00 -4.17 3.31
C GLU A 9 -28.74 -3.46 2.83
N SER A 10 -28.87 -2.53 1.88
CA SER A 10 -27.73 -1.79 1.33
C SER A 10 -28.11 -0.36 1.02
N LEU A 11 -27.25 0.58 1.40
CA LEU A 11 -27.41 2.00 1.12
C LEU A 11 -26.10 2.58 0.60
N ARG A 12 -26.19 3.34 -0.48
CA ARG A 12 -25.09 4.15 -0.99
C ARG A 12 -25.52 5.61 -1.03
N LEU A 13 -24.80 6.46 -0.31
CA LEU A 13 -24.98 7.90 -0.30
C LEU A 13 -23.82 8.56 -1.03
N VAL A 14 -24.16 9.31 -2.08
CA VAL A 14 -23.19 10.01 -2.93
C VAL A 14 -23.48 11.49 -2.98
N GLY A 15 -22.53 12.28 -2.49
CA GLY A 15 -22.59 13.73 -2.56
C GLY A 15 -23.55 14.37 -1.56
N GLY A 16 -23.30 15.66 -1.29
CA GLY A 16 -24.12 16.49 -0.40
C GLY A 16 -23.51 16.71 0.97
N GLN A 17 -24.04 17.71 1.69
CA GLN A 17 -23.69 17.97 3.08
C GLN A 17 -24.42 16.95 3.96
N ILE A 18 -23.77 15.81 4.19
CA ILE A 18 -24.27 14.79 5.11
C ILE A 18 -23.87 15.20 6.52
N ALA A 19 -24.85 15.41 7.40
CA ALA A 19 -24.57 15.73 8.78
C ALA A 19 -23.91 14.52 9.48
N ARG A 20 -23.01 14.80 10.44
CA ARG A 20 -22.22 13.82 11.19
C ARG A 20 -23.04 12.67 11.78
N ASP A 21 -24.22 12.99 12.30
CA ASP A 21 -25.18 12.06 12.89
C ASP A 21 -25.89 11.18 11.87
N THR A 22 -25.76 11.45 10.57
CA THR A 22 -26.49 10.72 9.52
C THR A 22 -26.09 9.25 9.45
N ILE A 23 -24.80 8.92 9.58
CA ILE A 23 -24.34 7.51 9.60
C ILE A 23 -25.00 6.78 10.76
N TYR A 24 -24.98 7.38 11.95
CA TYR A 24 -25.63 6.84 13.14
C TYR A 24 -27.15 6.68 12.94
N ASN A 25 -27.81 7.71 12.40
CA ASN A 25 -29.26 7.72 12.16
C ASN A 25 -29.68 6.64 11.17
N ILE A 26 -28.86 6.35 10.15
CA ILE A 26 -29.08 5.26 9.20
C ILE A 26 -28.94 3.92 9.90
N ILE A 27 -27.83 3.71 10.61
CA ILE A 27 -27.53 2.46 11.30
C ILE A 27 -28.62 2.12 12.33
N SER A 28 -29.08 3.11 13.10
CA SER A 28 -30.15 2.95 14.09
C SER A 28 -31.54 2.82 13.45
N GLY A 29 -31.80 3.49 12.32
CA GLY A 29 -33.09 3.46 11.63
C GLY A 29 -33.29 2.27 10.67
N CYS A 30 -32.23 1.55 10.33
CA CYS A 30 -32.23 0.46 9.34
C CYS A 30 -31.51 -0.79 9.91
N PRO A 31 -32.14 -1.57 10.82
CA PRO A 31 -31.47 -2.67 11.54
C PRO A 31 -30.97 -3.82 10.63
N LEU A 32 -31.55 -3.99 9.43
CA LEU A 32 -31.13 -5.01 8.48
C LEU A 32 -30.02 -4.55 7.52
N ILE A 33 -29.48 -3.34 7.70
CA ILE A 33 -28.42 -2.84 6.82
C ILE A 33 -27.15 -3.66 6.97
N LYS A 34 -26.69 -4.22 5.85
CA LYS A 34 -25.47 -5.05 5.75
C LYS A 34 -24.32 -4.30 5.08
N LYS A 35 -24.63 -3.34 4.19
CA LYS A 35 -23.64 -2.57 3.44
C LYS A 35 -24.00 -1.09 3.43
N LEU A 36 -23.09 -0.25 3.92
CA LEU A 36 -23.23 1.19 3.91
C LEU A 36 -22.03 1.82 3.20
N SER A 37 -22.28 2.59 2.16
CA SER A 37 -21.26 3.40 1.49
C SER A 37 -21.66 4.85 1.57
N VAL A 38 -20.77 5.69 2.10
CA VAL A 38 -21.01 7.13 2.25
C VAL A 38 -19.83 7.87 1.65
N SER A 39 -20.13 8.84 0.79
CA SER A 39 -19.10 9.59 0.08
C SER A 39 -19.33 11.10 0.10
N SER A 40 -18.23 11.84 0.22
CA SER A 40 -18.18 13.31 0.20
C SER A 40 -18.96 13.95 1.36
N ILE A 41 -18.67 13.51 2.59
CA ILE A 41 -19.20 14.14 3.81
C ILE A 41 -18.31 15.33 4.15
N TYR A 42 -18.88 16.53 4.09
CA TYR A 42 -18.23 17.75 4.56
C TYR A 42 -18.99 18.28 5.77
N GLU A 43 -18.25 18.55 6.84
CA GLU A 43 -18.82 19.22 8.00
C GLU A 43 -19.10 20.69 7.65
N THR A 44 -20.34 21.12 7.83
CA THR A 44 -20.66 22.55 7.77
C THR A 44 -20.00 23.21 8.97
N GLN A 45 -18.98 24.04 8.73
CA GLN A 45 -18.08 24.72 9.69
C GLN A 45 -18.76 25.64 10.75
N ARG A 46 -20.01 25.43 11.13
CA ARG A 46 -20.80 26.39 11.91
C ARG A 46 -21.45 25.87 13.20
N ALA A 47 -21.23 24.63 13.58
CA ALA A 47 -21.79 24.13 14.84
C ALA A 47 -20.71 24.04 15.92
N THR A 48 -20.45 25.14 16.62
CA THR A 48 -19.82 25.15 17.96
C THR A 48 -20.69 24.49 19.03
N ARG A 49 -21.72 23.73 18.64
CA ARG A 49 -22.59 23.04 19.58
C ARG A 49 -21.85 21.80 20.07
N PRO A 50 -21.70 21.63 21.41
CA PRO A 50 -21.20 20.39 21.96
C PRO A 50 -22.05 19.24 21.40
N CYS A 51 -21.38 18.24 20.83
CA CYS A 51 -22.08 17.07 20.32
C CYS A 51 -22.92 16.48 21.45
N ALA A 52 -24.18 16.17 21.15
CA ALA A 52 -24.98 15.36 22.07
C ALA A 52 -24.23 14.04 22.34
N PRO A 53 -24.18 13.57 23.60
CA PRO A 53 -23.49 12.33 23.93
C PRO A 53 -24.02 11.20 23.03
N CYS A 54 -23.10 10.39 22.50
CA CYS A 54 -23.44 9.19 21.74
C CYS A 54 -24.45 8.37 22.57
N PRO A 55 -25.60 7.99 22.01
CA PRO A 55 -26.55 7.17 22.76
C PRO A 55 -25.84 5.87 23.15
N THR A 56 -25.73 5.62 24.46
CA THR A 56 -25.06 4.43 25.02
C THR A 56 -25.73 3.13 24.60
N ASP A 57 -26.99 3.23 24.16
CA ASP A 57 -27.82 2.12 23.73
C ASP A 57 -27.92 2.04 22.20
N ILE A 58 -26.80 2.04 21.47
CA ILE A 58 -26.85 1.46 20.12
C ILE A 58 -27.14 -0.03 20.35
N PRO A 59 -28.31 -0.54 19.98
CA PRO A 59 -28.62 -1.93 20.21
C PRO A 59 -27.60 -2.79 19.46
N LYS A 60 -27.39 -4.03 19.94
CA LYS A 60 -26.64 -5.13 19.28
C LYS A 60 -27.22 -5.55 17.90
N LEU A 61 -27.94 -4.65 17.22
CA LEU A 61 -28.82 -4.91 16.09
C LEU A 61 -28.20 -4.56 14.73
N CYS A 62 -26.99 -3.99 14.68
CA CYS A 62 -26.42 -3.64 13.39
C CYS A 62 -25.76 -4.85 12.74
N GLN A 63 -26.42 -5.44 11.73
CA GLN A 63 -25.85 -6.48 10.87
C GLN A 63 -24.88 -5.91 9.82
N LEU A 64 -24.35 -4.70 10.02
CA LEU A 64 -23.50 -4.02 9.07
C LEU A 64 -22.18 -4.77 8.94
N LYS A 65 -21.97 -5.41 7.80
CA LYS A 65 -20.79 -6.19 7.47
C LYS A 65 -19.74 -5.39 6.71
N CYS A 66 -20.16 -4.37 5.97
CA CYS A 66 -19.30 -3.58 5.10
C CYS A 66 -19.60 -2.09 5.24
N LEU A 67 -18.56 -1.30 5.53
CA LEU A 67 -18.62 0.16 5.62
C LEU A 67 -17.57 0.78 4.69
N VAL A 68 -18.01 1.59 3.75
CA VAL A 68 -17.14 2.34 2.83
C VAL A 68 -17.30 3.82 3.09
N LEU A 69 -16.23 4.49 3.49
CA LEU A 69 -16.17 5.93 3.73
C LEU A 69 -15.23 6.55 2.70
N LEU A 70 -15.79 7.37 1.81
CA LEU A 70 -15.05 8.02 0.73
C LEU A 70 -15.05 9.54 0.93
N ASN A 71 -13.86 10.16 0.93
CA ASN A 71 -13.69 11.61 1.00
C ASN A 71 -14.44 12.19 2.22
N VAL A 72 -14.26 11.53 3.36
CA VAL A 72 -14.82 11.93 4.66
C VAL A 72 -13.72 12.65 5.45
N GLU A 73 -14.04 13.86 5.91
CA GLU A 73 -13.16 14.60 6.81
C GLU A 73 -13.53 14.24 8.25
N PHE A 74 -12.60 13.62 8.97
CA PHE A 74 -12.83 13.20 10.35
C PHE A 74 -12.30 14.25 11.31
N ASP A 75 -13.17 14.96 12.02
CA ASP A 75 -12.73 15.55 13.27
C ASP A 75 -12.42 14.40 14.25
N THR A 76 -11.30 14.56 14.93
CA THR A 76 -10.45 13.59 15.63
C THR A 76 -11.10 12.64 16.63
N LEU A 77 -12.41 12.76 16.90
CA LEU A 77 -13.05 12.17 18.07
C LEU A 77 -14.18 11.17 17.80
N TRP A 78 -14.94 11.20 16.68
CA TRP A 78 -16.22 10.45 16.65
C TRP A 78 -16.25 9.11 15.90
N CYS A 79 -15.84 9.05 14.64
CA CYS A 79 -16.17 7.85 13.85
C CYS A 79 -15.36 6.62 14.28
N PHE A 80 -14.12 6.80 14.74
CA PHE A 80 -13.24 5.69 15.05
C PHE A 80 -13.06 5.40 16.55
N GLY A 81 -13.30 6.40 17.40
CA GLY A 81 -13.23 6.24 18.85
C GLY A 81 -14.45 5.52 19.42
N ASP A 82 -15.64 5.91 18.95
CA ASP A 82 -16.91 5.49 19.57
C ASP A 82 -17.73 4.55 18.67
N LEU A 83 -17.85 4.85 17.38
CA LEU A 83 -18.76 4.10 16.50
C LEU A 83 -18.21 2.73 16.10
N LEU A 84 -16.99 2.65 15.56
CA LEU A 84 -16.44 1.39 15.05
C LEU A 84 -16.35 0.27 16.09
N PRO A 85 -15.98 0.51 17.36
CA PRO A 85 -16.00 -0.54 18.38
C PRO A 85 -17.38 -1.15 18.64
N MET A 86 -18.45 -0.40 18.38
CA MET A 86 -19.83 -0.84 18.57
C MET A 86 -20.35 -1.69 17.39
N LEU A 87 -19.68 -1.62 16.23
CA LEU A 87 -20.06 -2.36 15.02
C LEU A 87 -19.46 -3.77 15.03
N THR A 88 -19.90 -4.62 15.96
CA THR A 88 -19.33 -5.97 16.20
C THR A 88 -19.49 -6.96 15.05
N SER A 89 -20.33 -6.66 14.04
CA SER A 89 -20.51 -7.46 12.83
C SER A 89 -19.75 -6.89 11.61
N LEU A 90 -18.99 -5.81 11.78
CA LEU A 90 -18.26 -5.16 10.69
C LEU A 90 -17.01 -5.95 10.34
N HIS A 91 -17.01 -6.59 9.16
CA HIS A 91 -15.88 -7.38 8.69
C HIS A 91 -15.01 -6.62 7.68
N ASP A 92 -15.62 -5.74 6.88
CA ASP A 92 -14.97 -5.00 5.79
C ASP A 92 -15.11 -3.50 6.01
N LEU A 93 -13.97 -2.82 6.15
CA LEU A 93 -13.88 -1.37 6.29
C LEU A 93 -12.99 -0.80 5.17
N THR A 94 -13.54 0.10 4.38
CA THR A 94 -12.79 0.86 3.37
C THR A 94 -12.83 2.34 3.69
N LEU A 95 -11.66 2.94 3.82
CA LEU A 95 -11.43 4.35 4.08
C LEU A 95 -10.70 4.94 2.87
N GLU A 96 -11.44 5.58 1.97
CA GLU A 96 -10.91 6.12 0.72
C GLU A 96 -10.82 7.64 0.79
N ARG A 97 -9.61 8.21 0.66
CA ARG A 97 -9.35 9.65 0.65
C ARG A 97 -9.91 10.38 1.87
N CYS A 98 -10.01 9.65 2.98
CA CYS A 98 -10.39 10.22 4.26
C CYS A 98 -9.28 11.10 4.81
N LYS A 99 -9.66 12.23 5.43
CA LYS A 99 -8.71 13.14 6.05
C LYS A 99 -8.72 12.97 7.56
N GLU A 100 -7.57 13.25 8.17
CA GLU A 100 -7.41 13.31 9.63
C GLU A 100 -7.75 12.01 10.39
N VAL A 101 -7.67 10.86 9.71
CA VAL A 101 -7.75 9.55 10.37
C VAL A 101 -6.53 9.40 11.27
N ARG A 102 -6.73 9.41 12.59
CA ARG A 102 -5.64 9.24 13.59
C ARG A 102 -5.62 7.87 14.23
N LYS A 103 -6.79 7.26 14.37
CA LYS A 103 -6.97 5.98 15.04
C LYS A 103 -8.08 5.20 14.34
N VAL A 104 -7.97 3.88 14.26
CA VAL A 104 -9.02 2.97 13.81
C VAL A 104 -9.11 1.84 14.82
N CYS A 105 -10.22 1.76 15.55
CA CYS A 105 -10.47 0.72 16.54
C CYS A 105 -11.67 -0.12 16.14
N SER A 106 -11.48 -1.41 15.88
CA SER A 106 -12.61 -2.31 15.67
C SER A 106 -12.25 -3.75 16.03
N PRO A 107 -13.02 -4.40 16.91
CA PRO A 107 -12.74 -5.78 17.31
C PRO A 107 -13.10 -6.80 16.23
N SER A 108 -13.85 -6.44 15.19
CA SER A 108 -14.38 -7.40 14.21
C SER A 108 -13.86 -7.23 12.79
N VAL A 109 -13.16 -6.12 12.48
CA VAL A 109 -12.68 -5.85 11.12
C VAL A 109 -11.61 -6.86 10.73
N GLU A 110 -11.90 -7.62 9.67
CA GLU A 110 -11.01 -8.62 9.07
C GLU A 110 -10.33 -8.08 7.80
N LEU A 111 -11.02 -7.23 7.06
CA LEU A 111 -10.55 -6.62 5.82
C LEU A 111 -10.54 -5.10 5.98
N LEU A 112 -9.37 -4.48 5.89
CA LEU A 112 -9.20 -3.04 6.00
C LEU A 112 -8.50 -2.48 4.77
N THR A 113 -9.17 -1.59 4.06
CA THR A 113 -8.58 -0.82 2.96
C THR A 113 -8.44 0.63 3.37
N PHE A 114 -7.24 1.18 3.23
CA PHE A 114 -6.87 2.53 3.58
C PHE A 114 -6.24 3.21 2.35
N GLU A 115 -7.07 3.89 1.55
CA GLU A 115 -6.60 4.69 0.42
C GLU A 115 -6.40 6.14 0.87
N LEU A 116 -5.17 6.63 0.76
CA LEU A 116 -4.82 8.01 1.05
C LEU A 116 -5.06 8.89 -0.17
N GLY A 117 -5.68 10.05 0.07
CA GLY A 117 -5.78 11.09 -0.94
C GLY A 117 -4.43 11.74 -1.23
N GLN A 118 -4.41 12.61 -2.26
CA GLN A 118 -3.27 13.47 -2.52
C GLN A 118 -3.05 14.39 -1.31
N GLY A 119 -1.95 14.19 -0.60
CA GLY A 119 -1.50 15.11 0.44
C GLY A 119 -1.16 16.47 -0.16
N LYS A 120 -1.31 17.54 0.62
CA LYS A 120 -0.72 18.83 0.23
C LYS A 120 0.81 18.69 0.25
N PRO A 121 1.53 19.20 -0.76
CA PRO A 121 2.99 19.21 -0.74
C PRO A 121 3.52 19.82 0.57
N GLY A 122 4.50 19.17 1.19
CA GLY A 122 5.13 19.64 2.43
C GLY A 122 4.38 19.32 3.72
N HIS A 123 3.19 18.72 3.66
CA HIS A 123 2.55 18.17 4.87
C HIS A 123 3.19 16.84 5.26
N ARG A 124 3.42 16.66 6.56
CA ARG A 124 3.87 15.38 7.13
C ARG A 124 2.85 14.29 6.83
N SER A 125 3.34 13.08 6.55
CA SER A 125 2.51 11.90 6.38
C SER A 125 1.59 11.71 7.59
N PRO A 126 0.32 11.31 7.37
CA PRO A 126 -0.61 11.09 8.47
C PRO A 126 -0.11 9.94 9.35
N ARG A 127 -0.20 10.13 10.66
CA ARG A 127 0.05 9.11 11.67
C ARG A 127 -1.28 8.46 12.05
N VAL A 128 -1.38 7.15 11.83
CA VAL A 128 -2.58 6.36 12.04
C VAL A 128 -2.29 5.16 12.93
N GLU A 129 -3.03 5.04 14.03
CA GLU A 129 -2.96 3.91 14.94
C GLU A 129 -4.09 2.92 14.65
N PHE A 130 -3.77 1.65 14.45
CA PHE A 130 -4.70 0.58 14.17
C PHE A 130 -4.81 -0.35 15.38
N ASP A 131 -6.03 -0.55 15.86
CA ASP A 131 -6.38 -1.48 16.92
C ASP A 131 -7.50 -2.39 16.40
N VAL A 132 -7.08 -3.36 15.58
CA VAL A 132 -7.93 -4.26 14.81
C VAL A 132 -7.44 -5.71 15.00
N PRO A 133 -7.69 -6.33 16.17
CA PRO A 133 -7.09 -7.63 16.53
C PRO A 133 -7.50 -8.80 15.63
N SER A 134 -8.61 -8.68 14.90
CA SER A 134 -9.13 -9.70 13.96
C SER A 134 -8.70 -9.47 12.51
N ILE A 135 -7.75 -8.57 12.24
CA ILE A 135 -7.29 -8.26 10.88
C ILE A 135 -6.72 -9.52 10.20
N LYS A 136 -7.19 -9.77 8.97
CA LYS A 136 -6.68 -10.84 8.07
C LYS A 136 -6.05 -10.25 6.82
N LYS A 137 -6.56 -9.13 6.34
CA LYS A 137 -6.02 -8.42 5.18
C LYS A 137 -6.07 -6.92 5.39
N PHE A 138 -4.90 -6.30 5.26
CA PHE A 138 -4.74 -4.85 5.28
C PHE A 138 -4.26 -4.37 3.92
N THR A 139 -4.86 -3.33 3.39
CA THR A 139 -4.51 -2.76 2.09
C THR A 139 -4.27 -1.26 2.25
N ILE A 140 -3.10 -0.78 1.85
CA ILE A 140 -2.76 0.65 1.77
C ILE A 140 -2.63 1.00 0.30
N GLU A 141 -3.33 2.04 -0.13
CA GLU A 141 -3.21 2.56 -1.49
C GLU A 141 -3.03 4.08 -1.47
N GLY A 142 -2.29 4.62 -2.43
CA GLY A 142 -2.25 6.06 -2.65
C GLY A 142 -0.86 6.63 -2.90
N PRO A 143 -0.76 7.96 -2.96
CA PRO A 143 0.46 8.65 -3.38
C PRO A 143 1.43 8.98 -2.24
N VAL A 144 1.01 8.75 -0.99
CA VAL A 144 1.76 9.08 0.23
C VAL A 144 1.91 7.83 1.07
N ILE A 145 3.08 7.65 1.68
CA ILE A 145 3.34 6.57 2.64
C ILE A 145 2.88 7.04 4.02
N PRO A 146 1.83 6.46 4.63
CA PRO A 146 1.41 6.83 5.98
C PRO A 146 2.38 6.30 7.02
N TRP A 147 2.41 6.96 8.17
CA TRP A 147 2.96 6.36 9.38
C TRP A 147 1.88 5.52 10.04
N VAL A 148 2.07 4.21 10.07
CA VAL A 148 1.12 3.27 10.68
C VAL A 148 1.70 2.68 11.95
N CYS A 149 0.84 2.38 12.92
CA CYS A 149 1.23 1.65 14.12
C CYS A 149 0.12 0.69 14.52
N PHE A 150 0.45 -0.58 14.72
CA PHE A 150 -0.51 -1.59 15.18
C PHE A 150 -0.39 -1.76 16.70
N LYS A 151 -1.48 -1.51 17.42
CA LYS A 151 -1.53 -1.64 18.89
C LYS A 151 -1.77 -3.07 19.36
N SER A 152 -2.60 -3.79 18.62
CA SER A 152 -2.95 -5.17 18.93
C SER A 152 -2.18 -6.09 18.00
N THR A 153 -1.51 -7.08 18.59
CA THR A 153 -0.94 -8.19 17.82
C THR A 153 -2.10 -8.97 17.22
N ALA A 154 -2.14 -9.12 15.90
CA ALA A 154 -3.10 -9.99 15.25
C ALA A 154 -2.91 -11.41 15.80
N SER A 155 -4.02 -12.07 16.17
CA SER A 155 -3.98 -13.43 16.73
C SER A 155 -3.67 -14.51 15.68
N GLU A 156 -3.81 -14.16 14.39
CA GLU A 156 -3.69 -15.05 13.25
C GLU A 156 -2.72 -14.48 12.20
N TYR A 157 -2.33 -15.34 11.25
CA TYR A 157 -1.58 -14.93 10.07
C TYR A 157 -2.40 -13.96 9.21
N TRP A 158 -1.81 -12.83 8.84
CA TRP A 158 -2.48 -11.80 8.04
C TRP A 158 -1.57 -11.28 6.92
N GLU A 159 -2.18 -10.68 5.90
CA GLU A 159 -1.51 -10.17 4.72
C GLU A 159 -1.62 -8.65 4.63
N SER A 160 -0.54 -8.00 4.18
CA SER A 160 -0.50 -6.57 3.91
C SER A 160 -0.23 -6.31 2.43
N HIS A 161 -1.11 -5.57 1.79
CA HIS A 161 -0.98 -5.14 0.40
C HIS A 161 -0.70 -3.64 0.38
N VAL A 162 0.50 -3.23 -0.02
CA VAL A 162 0.92 -1.84 -0.05
C VAL A 162 1.10 -1.41 -1.51
N SER A 163 0.33 -0.43 -1.96
CA SER A 163 0.40 0.11 -3.33
C SER A 163 0.66 1.61 -3.29
N ILE A 164 1.92 2.00 -3.53
CA ILE A 164 2.35 3.40 -3.51
C ILE A 164 2.50 3.92 -4.94
N MET A 165 1.84 5.03 -5.24
CA MET A 165 1.92 5.72 -6.53
C MET A 165 2.62 7.07 -6.40
N SER A 166 3.93 7.10 -6.65
CA SER A 166 4.71 8.34 -6.51
C SER A 166 4.84 9.06 -7.85
N TYR A 167 4.38 10.32 -7.86
CA TYR A 167 4.66 11.30 -8.91
C TYR A 167 5.81 12.25 -8.53
N ASN A 168 6.24 12.21 -7.28
CA ASN A 168 7.29 13.06 -6.74
C ASN A 168 8.68 12.46 -7.04
N PRO A 169 9.74 13.29 -7.01
CA PRO A 169 11.11 12.79 -7.07
C PRO A 169 11.32 11.67 -6.05
N ILE A 170 11.91 10.57 -6.51
CA ILE A 170 12.40 9.53 -5.61
C ILE A 170 13.59 10.14 -4.87
N ASN A 171 13.58 10.09 -3.55
CA ASN A 171 14.63 10.61 -2.68
C ASN A 171 14.80 9.68 -1.46
N THR A 172 15.80 9.95 -0.61
CA THR A 172 16.05 9.15 0.60
C THR A 172 14.84 9.09 1.53
N SER A 173 14.05 10.18 1.64
CA SER A 173 12.90 10.20 2.55
C SER A 173 11.84 9.16 2.17
N LEU A 174 11.60 8.93 0.87
CA LEU A 174 10.70 7.87 0.41
C LEU A 174 11.12 6.49 0.93
N PHE A 175 12.42 6.18 0.87
CA PHE A 175 12.96 4.91 1.33
C PHE A 175 12.88 4.77 2.85
N LEU A 176 13.13 5.84 3.60
CA LEU A 176 13.02 5.85 5.06
C LEU A 176 11.56 5.65 5.52
N GLU A 177 10.62 6.36 4.89
CA GLU A 177 9.19 6.20 5.15
C GLU A 177 8.71 4.79 4.80
N LEU A 178 9.16 4.26 3.66
CA LEU A 178 8.85 2.89 3.25
C LEU A 178 9.44 1.87 4.23
N ASN A 179 10.69 2.05 4.66
CA ASN A 179 11.32 1.16 5.63
C ASN A 179 10.56 1.12 6.95
N GLN A 180 10.15 2.29 7.43
CA GLN A 180 9.36 2.41 8.64
C GLN A 180 8.02 1.68 8.51
N LEU A 181 7.30 1.91 7.41
CA LEU A 181 6.06 1.19 7.12
C LEU A 181 6.27 -0.33 7.08
N LEU A 182 7.27 -0.80 6.33
CA LEU A 182 7.55 -2.24 6.19
C LEU A 182 7.98 -2.89 7.51
N THR A 183 8.66 -2.13 8.38
CA THR A 183 9.03 -2.60 9.72
C THR A 183 7.80 -2.81 10.59
N GLU A 184 6.86 -1.87 10.57
CA GLU A 184 5.58 -1.99 11.29
C GLU A 184 4.71 -3.14 10.74
N LEU A 185 4.84 -3.45 9.44
CA LEU A 185 4.13 -4.55 8.80
C LEU A 185 4.89 -5.88 8.82
N SER A 186 6.05 -5.96 9.48
CA SER A 186 6.96 -7.12 9.44
C SER A 186 6.37 -8.41 10.00
N GLN A 187 5.32 -8.32 10.82
CA GLN A 187 4.58 -9.48 11.34
C GLN A 187 3.59 -10.08 10.32
N SER A 188 3.34 -9.39 9.22
CA SER A 188 2.41 -9.80 8.16
C SER A 188 3.14 -10.30 6.92
N LYS A 189 2.41 -11.00 6.04
CA LYS A 189 2.88 -11.26 4.69
C LYS A 189 2.76 -10.01 3.83
N VAL A 190 3.87 -9.34 3.56
CA VAL A 190 3.85 -8.06 2.82
C VAL A 190 3.97 -8.26 1.32
N TYR A 191 3.07 -7.62 0.58
CA TYR A 191 3.07 -7.48 -0.87
C TYR A 191 3.18 -5.99 -1.23
N LEU A 192 4.28 -5.59 -1.84
CA LEU A 192 4.56 -4.20 -2.18
C LEU A 192 4.40 -3.97 -3.68
N SER A 193 3.70 -2.91 -4.06
CA SER A 193 3.59 -2.41 -5.43
C SER A 193 3.99 -0.92 -5.45
N LEU A 194 5.02 -0.59 -6.22
CA LEU A 194 5.49 0.77 -6.41
C LEU A 194 5.22 1.19 -7.84
N ASP A 195 4.39 2.23 -8.03
CA ASP A 195 4.18 2.89 -9.33
C ASP A 195 4.91 4.23 -9.31
N LEU A 196 6.07 4.27 -9.96
CA LEU A 196 7.02 5.36 -9.92
C LEU A 196 7.01 6.10 -11.26
N ARG A 197 6.41 7.30 -11.24
CA ARG A 197 6.20 8.15 -12.43
C ARG A 197 7.00 9.46 -12.38
N SER A 198 8.07 9.48 -11.60
CA SER A 198 8.99 10.62 -11.50
C SER A 198 9.78 10.78 -12.80
N LYS A 199 9.96 12.03 -13.26
CA LYS A 199 10.86 12.38 -14.38
C LYS A 199 12.26 12.80 -13.92
N TYR A 200 12.45 12.94 -12.61
CA TYR A 200 13.67 13.50 -12.03
C TYR A 200 14.70 12.40 -11.79
N SER A 201 15.98 12.75 -11.99
CA SER A 201 17.10 11.93 -11.52
C SER A 201 17.07 11.86 -10.01
N PHE A 202 17.43 10.69 -9.49
CA PHE A 202 17.58 10.42 -8.08
C PHE A 202 19.07 10.31 -7.77
N ASP A 203 19.55 11.17 -6.87
CA ASP A 203 20.83 11.03 -6.21
C ASP A 203 20.60 10.45 -4.82
N TYR A 204 21.39 9.42 -4.49
CA TYR A 204 21.22 8.57 -3.31
C TYR A 204 22.52 8.53 -2.52
N GLU A 205 22.45 8.88 -1.24
CA GLU A 205 23.57 8.73 -0.31
C GLU A 205 23.39 7.44 0.51
N PHE A 206 24.42 6.60 0.49
CA PHE A 206 24.34 5.22 0.98
C PHE A 206 24.33 5.06 2.51
N GLY A 207 24.74 6.09 3.26
CA GLY A 207 24.97 6.00 4.70
C GLY A 207 23.69 5.83 5.53
N ASP A 208 22.55 6.31 5.03
CA ASP A 208 21.32 6.45 5.83
C ASP A 208 20.59 5.13 6.14
N PHE A 209 21.07 4.01 5.60
CA PHE A 209 20.40 2.70 5.72
C PHE A 209 21.15 1.70 6.58
N GLU A 210 22.34 2.05 7.07
CA GLU A 210 23.09 1.19 7.99
C GLU A 210 22.34 1.06 9.32
N GLY A 211 22.17 -0.17 9.80
CA GLY A 211 21.49 -0.46 11.06
C GLY A 211 19.95 -0.53 10.99
N LEU A 212 19.33 -0.23 9.84
CA LEU A 212 17.90 -0.40 9.67
C LEU A 212 17.51 -1.89 9.68
N LEU A 213 16.35 -2.19 10.27
CA LEU A 213 15.72 -3.49 10.14
C LEU A 213 15.37 -3.75 8.67
N LYS A 214 15.61 -4.98 8.22
CA LYS A 214 15.40 -5.39 6.83
C LYS A 214 14.28 -6.43 6.77
N PRO A 215 13.00 -6.02 6.90
CA PRO A 215 11.88 -6.96 6.83
C PRO A 215 11.89 -7.69 5.50
N GLN A 216 11.52 -8.97 5.50
CA GLN A 216 11.40 -9.74 4.26
C GLN A 216 10.03 -9.48 3.63
N VAL A 217 10.01 -8.95 2.40
CA VAL A 217 8.78 -8.75 1.63
C VAL A 217 8.56 -9.93 0.69
N GLU A 218 7.33 -10.46 0.63
CA GLU A 218 7.03 -11.62 -0.22
C GLU A 218 7.21 -11.25 -1.70
N ASN A 219 6.60 -10.15 -2.15
CA ASN A 219 6.65 -9.76 -3.53
C ASN A 219 6.73 -8.24 -3.67
N VAL A 220 7.70 -7.78 -4.45
CA VAL A 220 7.88 -6.38 -4.82
C VAL A 220 7.58 -6.24 -6.32
N LYS A 221 6.49 -5.54 -6.62
CA LYS A 221 6.15 -5.13 -7.98
C LYS A 221 6.60 -3.68 -8.17
N VAL A 222 7.40 -3.43 -9.20
CA VAL A 222 7.86 -2.08 -9.53
C VAL A 222 7.36 -1.74 -10.93
N VAL A 223 6.58 -0.67 -11.05
CA VAL A 223 6.13 -0.08 -12.30
C VAL A 223 6.91 1.22 -12.48
N ILE A 224 7.63 1.34 -13.60
CA ILE A 224 8.42 2.54 -13.92
C ILE A 224 7.93 3.08 -15.26
N GLU A 225 7.60 4.36 -15.30
CA GLU A 225 7.27 5.05 -16.54
C GLU A 225 8.54 5.52 -17.26
N TYR A 226 9.38 6.30 -16.58
CA TYR A 226 10.65 6.79 -17.09
C TYR A 226 11.63 6.98 -15.93
N LEU A 227 12.82 6.41 -16.01
CA LEU A 227 13.87 6.66 -15.05
C LEU A 227 15.23 6.54 -15.75
N PRO A 228 16.17 7.47 -15.56
CA PRO A 228 17.54 7.31 -16.05
C PRO A 228 18.17 6.01 -15.53
N SER A 229 19.03 5.38 -16.33
CA SER A 229 19.62 4.07 -15.99
C SER A 229 20.31 4.06 -14.62
N LEU A 230 21.08 5.11 -14.30
CA LEU A 230 21.75 5.24 -13.00
C LEU A 230 20.76 5.27 -11.83
N SER A 231 19.66 6.01 -11.97
CA SER A 231 18.60 6.06 -10.96
C SER A 231 17.88 4.72 -10.81
N CYS A 232 17.80 3.90 -11.85
CA CYS A 232 17.29 2.53 -11.71
C CYS A 232 18.20 1.69 -10.82
N TYR A 233 19.52 1.72 -11.04
CA TYR A 233 20.44 0.97 -10.18
C TYR A 233 20.33 1.40 -8.71
N ALA A 234 20.30 2.71 -8.44
CA ALA A 234 20.12 3.25 -7.10
C ALA A 234 18.79 2.80 -6.47
N LEU A 235 17.68 2.86 -7.24
CA LEU A 235 16.37 2.43 -6.77
C LEU A 235 16.37 0.97 -6.33
N PHE A 236 16.86 0.05 -7.17
CA PHE A 236 16.85 -1.36 -6.85
C PHE A 236 17.84 -1.72 -5.75
N ASP A 237 19.02 -1.10 -5.71
CA ASP A 237 19.96 -1.27 -4.60
C ASP A 237 19.30 -0.85 -3.27
N GLY A 238 18.62 0.31 -3.25
CA GLY A 238 17.84 0.76 -2.10
C GLY A 238 16.75 -0.23 -1.70
N LEU A 239 15.93 -0.70 -2.66
CA LEU A 239 14.87 -1.68 -2.38
C LEU A 239 15.41 -3.00 -1.81
N PHE A 240 16.52 -3.51 -2.35
CA PHE A 240 17.15 -4.74 -1.86
C PHE A 240 17.68 -4.58 -0.44
N ARG A 241 18.28 -3.42 -0.12
CA ARG A 241 18.72 -3.11 1.25
C ARG A 241 17.56 -2.98 2.22
N LEU A 242 16.45 -2.38 1.79
CA LEU A 242 15.30 -2.14 2.64
C LEU A 242 14.54 -3.41 3.00
N CYS A 243 14.22 -4.24 2.00
CA CYS A 243 13.07 -5.14 2.14
C CYS A 243 13.29 -6.59 1.72
N ARG A 244 14.55 -6.98 1.43
CA ARG A 244 14.97 -8.36 1.10
C ARG A 244 13.89 -9.17 0.35
N PRO A 245 13.43 -8.69 -0.82
CA PRO A 245 12.25 -9.24 -1.46
C PRO A 245 12.45 -10.70 -1.86
N ARG A 246 11.48 -11.59 -1.63
CA ARG A 246 11.53 -12.98 -2.12
C ARG A 246 11.26 -13.05 -3.61
N PHE A 247 10.34 -12.21 -4.09
CA PHE A 247 10.06 -12.03 -5.50
C PHE A 247 10.14 -10.55 -5.88
N ILE A 248 10.71 -10.26 -7.04
CA ILE A 248 10.68 -8.91 -7.62
C ILE A 248 10.22 -8.97 -9.08
N THR A 249 9.23 -8.15 -9.41
CA THR A 249 8.65 -8.07 -10.76
C THR A 249 8.75 -6.65 -11.26
N LEU A 250 9.43 -6.44 -12.40
CA LEU A 250 9.52 -5.14 -13.05
C LEU A 250 8.52 -5.06 -14.21
N TYR A 251 7.71 -4.00 -14.19
CA TYR A 251 6.80 -3.63 -15.26
C TYR A 251 7.27 -2.31 -15.85
N LEU A 252 7.64 -2.36 -17.13
CA LEU A 252 7.97 -1.15 -17.88
C LEU A 252 6.74 -0.78 -18.71
N LEU A 253 6.24 0.43 -18.48
CA LEU A 253 5.10 0.91 -19.25
C LEU A 253 5.53 1.07 -20.72
N PRO A 254 4.69 0.71 -21.70
CA PRO A 254 5.00 0.95 -23.10
C PRO A 254 5.23 2.44 -23.31
N GLU A 255 6.41 2.81 -23.81
CA GLU A 255 6.70 4.18 -24.23
C GLU A 255 5.62 4.66 -25.20
N SER A 256 4.72 5.52 -24.72
CA SER A 256 3.89 6.38 -25.55
C SER A 256 4.69 7.60 -26.04
N TYR A 257 5.87 7.86 -25.48
CA TYR A 257 6.73 9.00 -25.78
C TYR A 257 8.03 8.60 -26.50
N ARG A 258 8.33 9.33 -27.58
CA ARG A 258 9.29 9.02 -28.64
C ARG A 258 10.74 8.88 -28.14
N GLY A 259 11.34 7.71 -28.35
CA GLY A 259 12.77 7.60 -28.68
C GLY A 259 13.74 7.16 -27.57
N ALA A 260 13.28 6.80 -26.38
CA ALA A 260 14.18 6.22 -25.39
C ALA A 260 14.50 4.76 -25.75
N LYS A 261 15.79 4.41 -25.74
CA LYS A 261 16.20 3.01 -25.92
C LYS A 261 15.77 2.26 -24.66
N LYS A 262 14.83 1.33 -24.81
CA LYS A 262 14.42 0.35 -23.81
C LYS A 262 15.64 -0.30 -23.17
N ASN A 263 15.97 0.10 -21.95
CA ASN A 263 16.99 -0.57 -21.17
C ASN A 263 16.31 -1.55 -20.21
N ASN A 264 15.44 -2.42 -20.75
CA ASN A 264 14.71 -3.43 -19.96
C ASN A 264 15.65 -4.37 -19.20
N ASP A 265 16.91 -4.41 -19.62
CA ASP A 265 17.92 -5.30 -19.11
C ASP A 265 18.57 -4.79 -17.83
N PHE A 266 18.24 -3.59 -17.32
CA PHE A 266 18.98 -3.05 -16.17
C PHE A 266 18.85 -3.98 -14.95
N LEU A 267 17.64 -4.43 -14.57
CA LEU A 267 17.45 -5.29 -13.39
C LEU A 267 18.16 -6.63 -13.56
N CYS A 268 18.06 -7.21 -14.76
CA CYS A 268 18.82 -8.40 -15.14
C CYS A 268 20.32 -8.17 -14.98
N LYS A 269 20.86 -7.08 -15.53
CA LYS A 269 22.29 -6.74 -15.45
C LYS A 269 22.72 -6.51 -14.01
N THR A 270 21.93 -5.79 -13.20
CA THR A 270 22.19 -5.58 -11.78
C THR A 270 22.30 -6.91 -11.05
N LEU A 271 21.35 -7.81 -11.25
CA LEU A 271 21.34 -9.12 -10.59
C LEU A 271 22.50 -10.01 -11.06
N VAL A 272 22.76 -10.09 -12.37
CA VAL A 272 23.88 -10.88 -12.93
C VAL A 272 25.24 -10.34 -12.47
N GLN A 273 25.42 -9.01 -12.46
CA GLN A 273 26.67 -8.39 -12.02
C GLN A 273 26.88 -8.53 -10.51
N GLY A 274 25.81 -8.35 -9.72
CA GLY A 274 25.85 -8.52 -8.28
C GLY A 274 26.26 -9.93 -7.87
N MET A 275 25.70 -10.95 -8.53
CA MET A 275 26.05 -12.36 -8.29
C MET A 275 27.50 -12.70 -8.66
N LYS A 276 28.08 -12.02 -9.66
CA LYS A 276 29.47 -12.25 -10.07
C LYS A 276 30.49 -11.51 -9.22
N GLY A 277 30.05 -10.60 -8.34
CA GLY A 277 30.94 -9.70 -7.60
C GLY A 277 31.75 -8.74 -8.50
N THR A 278 31.44 -8.67 -9.79
CA THR A 278 32.15 -7.84 -10.77
C THR A 278 31.41 -6.52 -10.95
N CYS A 279 31.85 -5.47 -10.25
CA CYS A 279 31.36 -4.12 -10.50
C CYS A 279 32.27 -3.43 -11.52
N SER A 280 31.88 -3.39 -12.79
CA SER A 280 32.64 -2.67 -13.83
C SER A 280 32.38 -1.17 -13.83
N PHE A 281 31.35 -0.71 -13.12
CA PHE A 281 31.00 0.69 -13.00
C PHE A 281 31.53 1.26 -11.69
N GLN A 282 32.02 2.51 -11.72
CA GLN A 282 32.37 3.32 -10.54
C GLN A 282 31.20 3.52 -9.56
N SER A 283 30.00 3.06 -9.90
CA SER A 283 28.81 3.19 -9.09
C SER A 283 28.54 1.93 -8.27
N CYS A 284 28.75 2.05 -6.96
CA CYS A 284 28.67 1.02 -5.92
C CYS A 284 27.26 0.41 -5.68
N PHE A 285 26.39 0.29 -6.67
CA PHE A 285 24.99 -0.14 -6.53
C PHE A 285 24.80 -1.66 -6.37
N ILE A 286 25.75 -2.35 -5.73
CA ILE A 286 25.72 -3.82 -5.55
C ILE A 286 25.57 -4.20 -4.07
N HIS A 287 25.76 -3.29 -3.12
CA HIS A 287 25.76 -3.71 -1.71
C HIS A 287 24.40 -4.24 -1.24
N GLY A 288 23.29 -3.82 -1.84
CA GLY A 288 21.98 -4.39 -1.57
C GLY A 288 21.85 -5.87 -1.94
N LEU A 289 22.70 -6.35 -2.85
CA LEU A 289 22.73 -7.76 -3.28
C LEU A 289 23.76 -8.60 -2.51
N ARG A 290 24.53 -8.02 -1.57
CA ARG A 290 25.59 -8.74 -0.84
C ARG A 290 25.07 -9.99 -0.11
N ASP A 291 23.83 -9.92 0.37
CA ASP A 291 23.20 -11.00 1.13
C ASP A 291 22.39 -11.95 0.22
N VAL A 292 22.39 -11.79 -1.10
CA VAL A 292 21.66 -12.68 -2.01
C VAL A 292 22.49 -13.93 -2.29
N GLU A 293 21.92 -15.09 -1.99
CA GLU A 293 22.53 -16.40 -2.21
C GLU A 293 22.18 -16.96 -3.60
N ILE A 294 20.91 -16.85 -4.00
CA ILE A 294 20.40 -17.45 -5.24
C ILE A 294 19.46 -16.47 -5.94
N VAL A 295 19.63 -16.35 -7.26
CA VAL A 295 18.71 -15.63 -8.14
C VAL A 295 18.15 -16.61 -9.16
N ASN A 296 16.85 -16.90 -9.08
CA ASN A 296 16.14 -17.63 -10.12
C ASN A 296 15.32 -16.65 -10.94
N VAL A 297 15.21 -16.89 -12.24
CA VAL A 297 14.41 -16.08 -13.15
C VAL A 297 13.19 -16.89 -13.56
N GLU A 298 12.04 -16.23 -13.61
CA GLU A 298 10.82 -16.83 -14.12
C GLU A 298 10.15 -15.91 -15.14
N ILE A 299 9.60 -16.53 -16.17
CA ILE A 299 8.83 -15.88 -17.23
C ILE A 299 7.37 -16.31 -17.12
N TYR A 300 6.46 -15.35 -17.27
CA TYR A 300 5.03 -15.64 -17.34
C TYR A 300 4.62 -16.09 -18.74
N ASP A 301 4.23 -17.37 -18.85
CA ASP A 301 3.62 -17.90 -20.06
C ASP A 301 2.12 -17.53 -20.06
N LYS A 302 1.74 -16.63 -20.97
CA LYS A 302 0.36 -16.15 -21.08
C LYS A 302 -0.62 -17.21 -21.57
N ALA A 303 -0.18 -18.17 -22.39
CA ALA A 303 -1.05 -19.17 -22.98
C ALA A 303 -1.60 -20.11 -21.90
N VAL A 304 -0.73 -20.49 -20.96
CA VAL A 304 -1.06 -21.41 -19.85
C VAL A 304 -1.22 -20.71 -18.50
N ARG A 305 -1.01 -19.39 -18.44
CA ARG A 305 -1.16 -18.55 -17.24
C ARG A 305 -0.28 -18.96 -16.05
N VAL A 306 0.90 -19.51 -16.31
CA VAL A 306 1.84 -19.95 -15.27
C VAL A 306 3.21 -19.31 -15.42
N TRP A 307 3.91 -19.19 -14.29
CA TRP A 307 5.32 -18.82 -14.27
C TRP A 307 6.17 -20.05 -14.57
N ARG A 308 7.17 -19.91 -15.45
CA ARG A 308 8.10 -20.97 -15.80
C ARG A 308 9.53 -20.52 -15.51
N PRO A 309 10.38 -21.41 -14.97
CA PRO A 309 11.79 -21.10 -14.75
C PRO A 309 12.48 -20.80 -16.08
N LEU A 310 13.38 -19.84 -16.05
CA LEU A 310 14.27 -19.48 -17.13
C LEU A 310 15.72 -19.51 -16.62
N PRO A 311 16.64 -20.23 -17.27
CA PRO A 311 18.06 -20.15 -16.95
C PRO A 311 18.57 -18.70 -17.05
N LEU A 312 19.41 -18.28 -16.10
CA LEU A 312 19.89 -16.90 -16.03
C LEU A 312 20.75 -16.54 -17.26
N GLU A 313 21.47 -17.51 -17.82
CA GLU A 313 22.28 -17.36 -19.02
C GLU A 313 21.41 -17.06 -20.25
N SER A 314 20.25 -17.72 -20.34
CA SER A 314 19.28 -17.49 -21.42
C SER A 314 18.57 -16.15 -21.30
N LEU A 315 18.60 -15.50 -20.14
CA LEU A 315 17.90 -14.24 -19.93
C LEU A 315 18.43 -13.11 -20.83
N LEU A 316 19.73 -13.07 -21.11
CA LEU A 316 20.32 -12.04 -22.00
C LEU A 316 19.92 -12.23 -23.47
N ASP A 317 19.70 -13.46 -23.89
CA ASP A 317 19.23 -13.77 -25.25
C ASP A 317 17.71 -13.49 -25.35
N VAL A 318 16.97 -13.83 -24.29
CA VAL A 318 15.55 -13.55 -24.19
C VAL A 318 15.28 -12.05 -24.07
N SER A 319 16.11 -11.27 -23.36
CA SER A 319 15.96 -9.81 -23.21
C SER A 319 15.97 -9.06 -24.54
N ARG A 320 16.77 -9.55 -25.50
CA ARG A 320 16.83 -9.03 -26.86
C ARG A 320 15.61 -9.36 -27.71
N SER A 321 14.94 -10.47 -27.44
CA SER A 321 13.80 -10.99 -28.20
C SER A 321 12.44 -10.78 -27.52
N LEU A 322 12.44 -10.30 -26.28
CA LEU A 322 11.26 -10.10 -25.46
C LEU A 322 10.28 -9.15 -26.15
N THR A 323 9.15 -9.70 -26.59
CA THR A 323 8.02 -8.92 -27.08
C THR A 323 7.53 -7.96 -25.98
N LYS A 324 6.92 -6.84 -26.37
CA LYS A 324 6.56 -5.72 -25.46
C LYS A 324 5.68 -6.07 -24.25
N GLN A 325 5.24 -7.32 -24.08
CA GLN A 325 4.23 -7.69 -23.08
C GLN A 325 4.56 -8.93 -22.22
N GLN A 326 5.75 -9.50 -22.33
CA GLN A 326 6.10 -10.67 -21.54
C GLN A 326 6.58 -10.23 -20.15
N LYS A 327 6.06 -10.89 -19.11
CA LYS A 327 6.35 -10.54 -17.71
C LYS A 327 7.50 -11.42 -17.22
N ILE A 328 8.46 -10.79 -16.55
CA ILE A 328 9.60 -11.47 -15.92
C ILE A 328 9.52 -11.15 -14.43
N ARG A 329 9.75 -12.15 -13.59
CA ARG A 329 10.00 -11.96 -12.16
C ARG A 329 11.27 -12.68 -11.77
N TYR A 330 11.91 -12.19 -10.72
CA TYR A 330 13.10 -12.79 -10.15
C TYR A 330 12.76 -13.28 -8.75
N GLN A 331 13.10 -14.53 -8.45
CA GLN A 331 13.00 -15.11 -7.13
C GLN A 331 14.39 -15.03 -6.48
N LEU A 332 14.44 -14.47 -5.27
CA LEU A 332 15.68 -14.20 -4.56
C LEU A 332 15.68 -14.99 -3.25
N LYS A 333 16.78 -15.71 -3.00
CA LYS A 333 17.07 -16.34 -1.71
C LYS A 333 18.13 -15.50 -1.00
N TRP A 334 17.87 -15.14 0.25
CA TRP A 334 18.74 -14.29 1.06
C TRP A 334 19.44 -15.12 2.13
N ASN A 335 20.73 -14.84 2.36
CA ASN A 335 21.46 -15.26 3.54
C ASN A 335 20.95 -14.43 4.73
N LEU A 336 20.18 -15.06 5.61
CA LEU A 336 19.57 -14.40 6.78
C LEU A 336 20.52 -14.32 7.97
#